data_AF-A0A948GFQ3-F1
#
_entry.id   AF-A0A948GFQ3-F1
#
_cell.length_a   1.000
_cell.length_b   1.000
_cell.length_c   1.000
_cell.angle_alpha   90.00
_cell.angle_beta   90.00
_cell.angle_gamma   90.00
#
_symmetry.space_group_name_H-M   'P 1'
#
loop_
_entity.id
_entity.type
_entity.pdbx_description
1 polymer ?
#
loop_
_entity_poly.entity_id
_entity_poly.type
_entity_poly.pdbx_seq_one_letter_code
_entity_poly.pdbx_strand_id
1 'polypeptide(L)' 'MAELFSPAAWARSAHIQTIFGSLRLRVAGKNEMVDIAQETIVDAGNPGRLLGYHSRQT' A
#
# COMPACT_ATOMS: atom_id res chain seq x y z
N MET A 1 3.10 5.13 -19.55
CA MET A 1 4.10 4.14 -19.10
C MET A 1 4.44 4.53 -17.68
N ALA A 2 4.04 3.74 -16.68
CA ALA A 2 4.37 4.05 -15.30
C ALA A 2 5.88 3.91 -15.10
N GLU A 3 6.54 4.96 -14.60
CA GLU A 3 7.94 4.91 -14.16
C GLU A 3 8.10 3.77 -13.15
N LEU A 4 8.99 2.83 -13.46
CA LEU A 4 9.26 1.71 -12.57
C LEU A 4 9.99 2.26 -11.35
N PHE A 5 9.32 2.30 -10.19
CA PHE A 5 9.94 2.75 -8.96
C PHE A 5 11.21 1.91 -8.66
N SER A 6 12.38 2.52 -8.85
CA SER A 6 13.68 1.88 -8.64
C SER A 6 14.40 2.61 -7.52
N PRO A 7 14.29 2.12 -6.26
CA PRO A 7 14.94 2.78 -5.14
C PRO A 7 16.46 2.75 -5.32
N ALA A 8 17.13 3.79 -4.82
CA ALA A 8 18.58 3.87 -4.77
C ALA A 8 19.17 2.62 -4.10
N ALA A 9 20.37 2.19 -4.51
CA ALA A 9 20.94 0.90 -4.08
C ALA A 9 20.99 0.72 -2.55
N TRP A 10 21.28 1.80 -1.81
CA TRP A 10 21.29 1.79 -0.34
C TRP A 10 19.88 1.63 0.27
N ALA A 11 18.83 2.09 -0.40
CA ALA A 11 17.45 2.00 0.04
C ALA A 11 16.77 0.65 -0.29
N ARG A 12 17.50 -0.27 -0.94
CA ARG A 12 17.04 -1.64 -1.22
C ARG A 12 17.20 -2.60 -0.04
N SER A 13 17.95 -2.20 1.00
CA SER A 13 18.13 -3.02 2.20
C SER A 13 16.80 -3.19 2.95
N ALA A 14 16.43 -4.44 3.28
CA ALA A 14 15.21 -4.76 3.99
C ALA A 14 15.10 -4.02 5.34
N HIS A 15 16.21 -3.93 6.08
CA HIS A 15 16.24 -3.21 7.37
C HIS A 15 15.94 -1.72 7.22
N ILE A 16 16.49 -1.10 6.17
CA ILE A 16 16.26 0.33 5.88
C ILE A 16 14.80 0.56 5.49
N GLN A 17 14.20 -0.34 4.70
CA GLN A 17 12.77 -0.28 4.37
C GLN A 17 11.88 -0.49 5.59
N THR A 18 12.26 -1.37 6.53
CA THR A 18 11.55 -1.53 7.81
C THR A 18 11.62 -0.26 8.64
N ILE A 19 12.79 0.37 8.74
CA ILE A 19 12.96 1.63 9.47
C ILE A 19 12.15 2.76 8.84
N PHE A 20 12.29 2.99 7.53
CA PHE A 20 11.43 3.95 6.83
C PHE A 20 9.95 3.61 6.95
N GLY A 21 9.65 2.32 7.10
CA GLY A 21 8.31 1.85 7.22
C GLY A 21 7.64 2.11 8.57
N SER A 22 8.41 2.06 9.64
CA SER A 22 7.98 2.34 11.01
C SER A 22 8.02 3.83 11.34
N LEU A 23 8.85 4.59 10.63
CA LEU A 23 8.84 6.04 10.71
C LEU A 23 7.50 6.57 10.17
N ARG A 24 6.86 7.45 10.94
CA ARG A 24 5.66 8.20 10.52
C ARG A 24 5.91 9.18 9.35
N LEU A 25 7.06 9.08 8.70
CA LEU A 25 7.47 9.90 7.55
C LEU A 25 6.66 9.62 6.29
N ARG A 26 6.00 8.45 6.19
CA ARG A 26 5.27 8.07 4.97
C ARG A 26 3.97 8.85 4.73
N VAL A 27 3.46 9.60 5.71
CA VAL A 27 2.18 10.32 5.54
C VAL A 27 2.20 11.64 6.33
N ALA A 28 2.99 12.62 5.88
CA ALA A 28 2.73 14.02 6.21
C ALA A 28 1.77 14.59 5.15
N GLY A 29 0.48 14.29 5.25
CA GLY A 29 -0.51 14.74 4.26
C GLY A 29 -1.75 13.84 4.16
N LYS A 30 -2.63 14.16 3.22
CA LYS A 30 -3.82 13.36 2.91
C LYS A 30 -3.40 12.04 2.26
N ASN A 31 -3.97 10.91 2.69
CA ASN A 31 -3.71 9.62 2.08
C ASN A 31 -4.62 9.44 0.85
N GLU A 32 -4.12 9.78 -0.34
CA GLU A 32 -4.87 9.68 -1.60
C GLU A 32 -5.38 8.25 -1.86
N MET A 33 -4.67 7.24 -1.35
CA MET A 33 -5.08 5.84 -1.46
C MET A 33 -6.38 5.56 -0.69
N VAL A 34 -6.61 6.25 0.44
CA VAL A 34 -7.84 6.17 1.22
C VAL A 34 -8.98 6.89 0.51
N ASP A 35 -8.71 8.03 -0.14
CA ASP A 35 -9.73 8.80 -0.85
C ASP A 35 -10.36 8.04 -2.02
N ILE A 36 -9.58 7.17 -2.67
CA ILE A 36 -10.02 6.37 -3.82
C ILE A 36 -10.33 4.92 -3.45
N ALA A 37 -10.25 4.57 -2.17
CA ALA A 37 -10.53 3.23 -1.69
C ALA A 37 -12.03 2.94 -1.79
N GLN A 38 -12.38 1.82 -2.41
CA GLN A 38 -13.75 1.32 -2.43
C GLN A 38 -13.86 0.06 -1.56
N GLU A 39 -14.87 0.05 -0.70
CA GLU A 39 -15.21 -1.14 0.07
C GLU A 39 -15.52 -2.29 -0.88
N THR A 40 -14.89 -3.44 -0.63
CA THR A 40 -14.98 -4.63 -1.47
C THR A 40 -15.14 -5.85 -0.59
N ILE A 41 -16.15 -6.67 -0.88
CA ILE A 41 -16.27 -7.99 -0.27
C ILE A 41 -15.53 -8.97 -1.18
N VAL A 42 -14.47 -9.58 -0.65
CA VAL A 42 -13.73 -10.65 -1.33
C VAL A 42 -14.34 -11.98 -0.90
N ASP A 43 -14.78 -12.75 -1.89
CA ASP A 43 -15.21 -14.14 -1.67
C ASP A 43 -13.97 -15.00 -1.41
N ALA A 44 -13.86 -15.55 -0.21
CA ALA A 44 -12.76 -16.42 0.21
C ALA A 44 -13.17 -17.91 0.25
N GLY A 45 -14.31 -18.25 -0.36
CA GLY A 45 -14.89 -19.59 -0.32
C GLY A 45 -15.75 -19.83 0.92
N ASN A 46 -16.59 -20.87 0.91
CA ASN A 46 -17.60 -21.09 1.95
C ASN A 46 -16.96 -21.49 3.31
N PRO A 47 -17.25 -20.80 4.45
CA PRO A 47 -18.15 -19.66 4.66
C PRO A 47 -17.46 -18.28 4.76
N GLY A 48 -16.20 -18.16 4.36
CA GLY A 48 -15.39 -16.95 4.50
C GLY A 48 -15.76 -15.86 3.49
N ARG A 49 -16.34 -14.76 3.98
CA ARG A 49 -16.31 -13.47 3.28
C ARG A 49 -15.33 -12.56 3.98
N LEU A 50 -14.48 -11.90 3.21
CA LEU A 50 -13.51 -10.93 3.74
C LEU A 50 -13.95 -9.53 3.35
N LEU A 51 -14.06 -8.65 4.35
CA LEU A 51 -14.20 -7.22 4.12
C LEU A 51 -12.83 -6.65 3.81
N GLY A 52 -12.70 -5.98 2.67
CA GLY A 52 -11.49 -5.30 2.25
C GLY A 52 -11.78 -3.94 1.63
N TYR A 53 -10.70 -3.23 1.32
CA TYR A 53 -10.74 -1.96 0.59
C TYR A 53 -9.81 -2.08 -0.61
N HIS A 54 -10.30 -1.72 -1.79
CA HIS A 54 -9.53 -1.75 -3.02
C HIS A 54 -9.35 -0.33 -3.56
N SER A 55 -8.10 0.08 -3.74
CA SER A 55 -7.72 1.37 -4.30
C SER A 55 -7.07 1.15 -5.66
N ARG A 56 -7.69 1.66 -6.73
CA ARG A 56 -7.13 1.57 -8.08
C ARG A 56 -5.97 2.54 -8.22
N GLN A 57 -4.76 2.01 -8.45
CA GLN A 57 -3.65 2.84 -8.87
C GLN A 57 -3.85 3.19 -10.36
N THR A 58 -3.94 4.48 -10.68
CA THR A 58 -4.16 4.98 -12.05
C THR A 58 -2.84 5.49 -12.63
#